data_AF-A0A4Z0YYB9-F1
#
_entry.id   AF-A0A4Z0YYB9-F1
#
_cell.length_a   1.000
_cell.length_b   1.000
_cell.length_c   1.000
_cell.angle_alpha   90.00
_cell.angle_beta   90.00
_cell.angle_gamma   90.00
#
_symmetry.space_group_name_H-M   'P 1'
#
loop_
_entity.id
_entity.type
_entity.pdbx_description
1 polymer ?
#
loop_
_entity_poly.entity_id
_entity_poly.type
_entity_poly.pdbx_seq_one_letter_code
_entity_poly.pdbx_strand_id
1 'polypeptide(L)'
;MAPERVCLAYSGGLDTSTILRHLALQGYEIVCFLADCGQEEDFEAVKSKALKLGAERMIIQDVQQELILEQTEKEPPNDMWKRTVDPITAPDKPTPFTVHFAKGVPVKLEVDGKVDLVAYKGCAYVVGRSSETSNLYSEDESSMDTLDMNWTPQDTTGFIAIQGIRVQKYGERKIKDGEPLTRA
;
A
#
# COMPACT_ATOMS: atom_id res chain seq x y z
N MET A 1 31.03 30.94 -31.55
CA MET A 1 30.61 29.66 -30.92
C MET A 1 29.27 29.29 -31.53
N ALA A 2 28.88 28.02 -31.53
CA ALA A 2 27.48 27.67 -31.80
C ALA A 2 26.61 28.28 -30.68
N PRO A 3 25.37 28.72 -30.96
CA PRO A 3 24.46 29.15 -29.91
C PRO A 3 24.22 27.99 -28.93
N GLU A 4 24.18 28.31 -27.63
CA GLU A 4 23.83 27.30 -26.63
C GLU A 4 22.34 26.96 -26.76
N ARG A 5 22.02 25.67 -26.69
CA ARG A 5 20.67 25.15 -26.93
C ARG A 5 20.02 24.71 -25.63
N VAL A 6 18.82 25.21 -25.36
CA VAL A 6 18.06 24.99 -24.13
C VAL A 6 16.80 24.17 -24.43
N CYS A 7 16.55 23.13 -23.64
CA CYS A 7 15.26 22.45 -23.61
C CYS A 7 14.38 23.09 -22.53
N LEU A 8 13.20 23.58 -22.89
CA LEU A 8 12.27 24.25 -21.98
C LEU A 8 10.99 23.44 -21.83
N ALA A 9 10.68 23.01 -20.60
CA ALA A 9 9.34 22.54 -20.25
C ALA A 9 8.36 23.73 -20.36
N TYR A 10 7.45 23.67 -21.34
CA TYR A 10 6.63 24.80 -21.75
C TYR A 10 5.15 24.43 -21.73
N SER A 11 4.45 24.88 -20.69
CA SER A 11 3.02 24.66 -20.47
C SER A 11 2.08 25.60 -21.24
N GLY A 12 2.59 26.48 -22.11
CA GLY A 12 1.75 27.50 -22.76
C GLY A 12 1.29 28.65 -21.85
N GLY A 13 1.43 28.54 -20.52
CA GLY A 13 1.08 29.56 -19.53
C GLY A 13 1.88 30.86 -19.64
N LEU A 14 1.52 31.87 -18.82
CA LEU A 14 2.16 33.20 -18.83
C LEU A 14 3.64 33.13 -18.45
N ASP A 15 3.97 32.40 -17.39
CA ASP A 15 5.32 32.35 -16.83
C ASP A 15 6.29 31.67 -17.79
N THR A 16 5.91 30.50 -18.32
CA THR A 16 6.68 29.74 -19.31
C THR A 16 6.80 30.50 -20.64
N SER A 17 5.80 31.31 -21.02
CA SER A 17 5.90 32.25 -22.15
C SER A 17 6.91 33.38 -21.91
N THR A 18 6.97 33.89 -20.68
CA THR A 18 7.89 34.98 -20.30
C THR A 18 9.33 34.47 -20.24
N ILE A 19 9.55 33.27 -19.69
CA ILE A 19 10.84 32.57 -19.66
C ILE A 19 11.33 32.30 -21.10
N LEU A 20 10.48 31.74 -21.95
CA LEU A 20 10.78 31.50 -23.37
C LEU A 20 11.25 32.79 -24.06
N ARG A 21 10.50 33.90 -23.88
CA ARG A 21 10.86 35.18 -24.48
C ARG A 21 12.16 35.75 -23.92
N HIS A 22 12.42 35.59 -22.63
CA HIS A 22 13.65 36.05 -21.99
C HIS A 22 14.90 35.32 -22.53
N LEU A 23 14.84 33.99 -22.60
CA LEU A 23 15.92 33.17 -23.16
C LEU A 23 16.15 33.48 -24.66
N ALA A 24 15.08 33.70 -25.43
CA ALA A 24 15.19 34.05 -26.84
C ALA A 24 15.88 35.42 -27.04
N LEU A 25 15.61 36.39 -26.16
CA LEU A 25 16.29 37.70 -26.16
C LEU A 25 17.76 37.63 -25.73
N GLN A 26 18.15 36.59 -24.98
CA GLN A 26 19.54 36.30 -24.64
C GLN A 26 20.30 35.56 -25.76
N GLY A 27 19.61 35.14 -26.83
CA GLY A 27 20.22 34.51 -28.01
C GLY A 27 20.39 32.98 -27.93
N TYR A 28 19.72 32.32 -26.99
CA TYR A 28 19.69 30.84 -26.94
C TYR A 28 18.79 30.25 -28.04
N GLU A 29 19.18 29.09 -28.58
CA GLU A 29 18.27 28.24 -29.36
C GLU A 29 17.39 27.44 -28.40
N ILE A 30 16.06 27.52 -28.54
CA ILE A 30 15.15 26.94 -27.54
C ILE A 30 14.22 25.92 -28.19
N VAL A 31 14.28 24.68 -27.69
CA VAL A 31 13.33 23.63 -28.00
C VAL A 31 12.35 23.52 -26.84
N CYS A 32 11.08 23.82 -27.08
CA CYS A 32 10.02 23.68 -26.11
C CYS A 32 9.48 22.24 -26.11
N PHE A 33 9.19 21.71 -24.92
CA PHE A 33 8.56 20.42 -24.71
C PHE A 33 7.31 20.57 -23.83
N LEU A 34 6.21 19.93 -24.23
CA LEU A 34 4.99 19.76 -23.44
C LEU A 34 4.64 18.28 -23.37
N ALA A 35 4.37 17.81 -22.16
CA ALA A 35 3.76 16.52 -21.90
C ALA A 35 2.24 16.67 -21.96
N ASP A 36 1.58 15.91 -22.85
CA ASP A 36 0.14 15.75 -22.83
C ASP A 36 -0.21 14.64 -21.83
N CYS A 37 -0.75 15.07 -20.69
CA CYS A 37 -1.22 14.23 -19.60
C CYS A 37 -2.75 14.06 -19.65
N GLY A 38 -3.42 14.46 -20.74
CA GLY A 38 -4.88 14.43 -20.89
C GLY A 38 -5.58 15.72 -20.45
N GLN A 39 -4.86 16.85 -20.40
CA GLN A 39 -5.46 18.17 -20.21
C GLN A 39 -6.24 18.64 -21.44
N GLU A 40 -7.40 19.27 -21.23
CA GLU A 40 -8.20 19.86 -22.31
C GLU A 40 -7.62 21.23 -22.74
N GLU A 41 -6.56 21.20 -23.55
CA GLU A 41 -5.88 22.40 -24.07
C GLU A 41 -5.82 22.44 -25.61
N ASP A 42 -5.82 23.65 -26.18
CA ASP A 42 -5.55 23.84 -27.62
C ASP A 42 -4.04 23.76 -27.89
N PHE A 43 -3.57 22.53 -28.13
CA PHE A 43 -2.17 22.23 -28.41
C PHE A 43 -1.61 22.97 -29.64
N GLU A 44 -2.42 23.27 -30.66
CA GLU A 44 -1.97 24.06 -31.82
C GLU A 44 -1.88 25.55 -31.50
N ALA A 45 -2.76 26.09 -30.66
CA ALA A 45 -2.58 27.43 -30.09
C ALA A 45 -1.30 27.52 -29.25
N VAL A 46 -1.04 26.55 -28.36
CA VAL A 46 0.18 26.49 -27.53
C VAL A 46 1.45 26.43 -28.41
N LYS A 47 1.46 25.56 -29.41
CA LYS A 47 2.55 25.41 -30.40
C LYS A 47 2.77 26.66 -31.23
N SER A 48 1.70 27.26 -31.79
CA SER A 48 1.82 28.50 -32.55
C SER A 48 2.29 29.68 -31.69
N LYS A 49 1.93 29.71 -30.39
CA LYS A 49 2.39 30.69 -29.41
C LYS A 49 3.88 30.53 -29.10
N ALA A 50 4.36 29.30 -28.89
CA ALA A 50 5.79 29.02 -28.65
C ALA A 50 6.66 29.50 -29.83
N LEU A 51 6.28 29.14 -31.05
CA LEU A 51 7.00 29.53 -32.28
C LEU A 51 7.01 31.06 -32.47
N LYS A 52 5.88 31.75 -32.21
CA LYS A 52 5.80 33.22 -32.26
C LYS A 52 6.70 33.93 -31.23
N LEU A 53 6.94 33.31 -30.08
CA LEU A 53 7.72 33.93 -28.98
C LEU A 53 9.24 33.79 -29.18
N GLY A 54 9.69 32.76 -29.89
CA GLY A 54 11.10 32.52 -30.22
C GLY A 54 11.59 31.07 -30.12
N ALA A 55 10.71 30.08 -29.97
CA ALA A 55 11.12 28.67 -29.98
C ALA A 55 11.54 28.21 -31.38
N GLU A 56 12.66 27.48 -31.48
CA GLU A 56 13.11 26.79 -32.70
C GLU A 56 12.13 25.66 -33.07
N ARG A 57 11.64 24.95 -32.05
CA ARG A 57 10.75 23.80 -32.18
C ARG A 57 9.87 23.67 -30.94
N MET A 58 8.64 23.20 -31.15
CA MET A 58 7.75 22.70 -30.11
C MET A 58 7.58 21.20 -30.30
N ILE A 59 7.81 20.41 -29.25
CA ILE A 59 7.51 18.98 -29.19
C ILE A 59 6.38 18.80 -28.20
N ILE A 60 5.34 18.08 -28.61
CA ILE A 60 4.20 17.68 -27.76
C ILE A 60 4.17 16.16 -27.79
N GLN A 61 4.20 15.54 -26.61
CA GLN A 61 4.30 14.09 -26.44
C GLN A 61 3.15 13.63 -25.56
N ASP A 62 2.31 12.74 -26.07
CA ASP A 62 1.35 11.99 -25.26
C ASP A 62 2.12 11.08 -24.29
N VAL A 63 1.87 11.30 -23.00
CA VAL A 63 2.40 10.52 -21.88
C VAL A 63 1.28 10.01 -20.97
N GLN A 64 0.01 10.05 -21.43
CA GLN A 64 -1.15 9.65 -20.63
C GLN A 64 -1.04 8.20 -20.13
N GLN A 65 -0.47 7.29 -20.94
CA GLN A 65 -0.22 5.91 -20.52
C GLN A 65 0.89 5.77 -19.47
N GLU A 66 1.90 6.64 -19.51
CA GLU A 66 3.05 6.61 -18.58
C GLU A 66 2.69 7.25 -17.23
N LEU A 67 1.78 8.24 -17.24
CA LEU A 67 1.34 8.99 -16.06
C LEU A 67 -0.09 8.66 -15.63
N ILE A 68 -0.68 7.56 -16.11
CA ILE A 68 -2.06 7.16 -15.79
C ILE A 68 -2.32 6.97 -14.29
N LEU A 69 -1.26 6.70 -13.51
CA LEU A 69 -1.31 6.56 -12.05
C LEU A 69 -1.38 7.89 -11.29
N GLU A 70 -1.03 9.02 -11.91
CA GLU A 70 -1.18 10.35 -11.30
C GLU A 70 -2.63 10.86 -11.38
N GLN A 71 -3.47 10.24 -12.23
CA GLN A 71 -4.89 10.52 -12.38
C GLN A 71 -5.70 9.67 -11.41
N THR A 72 -5.90 10.20 -10.20
CA THR A 72 -6.55 9.51 -9.06
C THR A 72 -7.96 8.96 -9.35
N GLU A 73 -8.62 9.53 -10.36
CA GLU A 73 -9.96 9.23 -10.83
C GLU A 73 -10.02 8.18 -11.96
N LYS A 74 -8.87 7.75 -12.50
CA LYS A 74 -8.80 6.67 -13.51
C LYS A 74 -8.39 5.35 -12.86
N GLU A 75 -9.07 4.28 -13.24
CA GLU A 75 -8.70 2.93 -12.82
C GLU A 75 -7.38 2.52 -13.52
N PRO A 76 -6.40 1.93 -12.80
CA PRO A 76 -5.16 1.47 -13.40
C PRO A 76 -5.40 0.38 -14.47
N PRO A 77 -4.75 0.46 -15.65
CA PRO A 77 -4.88 -0.55 -16.69
C PRO A 77 -4.54 -1.97 -16.22
N ASN A 78 -5.32 -2.97 -16.66
CA ASN A 78 -5.16 -4.37 -16.24
C ASN A 78 -3.82 -4.99 -16.65
N ASP A 79 -3.17 -4.48 -17.72
CA ASP A 79 -1.86 -4.92 -18.20
C ASP A 79 -0.67 -4.35 -17.40
N MET A 80 -0.92 -3.41 -16.48
CA MET A 80 0.09 -2.88 -15.56
C MET A 80 0.62 -3.95 -14.58
N TRP A 81 -0.21 -4.95 -14.23
CA TRP A 81 0.09 -5.96 -13.21
C TRP A 81 0.99 -7.09 -13.76
N LYS A 82 2.31 -6.95 -13.60
CA LYS A 82 3.30 -7.90 -14.16
C LYS A 82 3.67 -9.09 -13.25
N ARG A 83 3.32 -9.04 -11.96
CA ARG A 83 3.72 -10.05 -10.94
C ARG A 83 2.55 -10.83 -10.34
N THR A 84 1.32 -10.42 -10.63
CA THR A 84 0.08 -10.92 -10.04
C THR A 84 -0.97 -10.99 -11.13
N VAL A 85 -1.83 -12.00 -11.09
CA VAL A 85 -3.04 -12.04 -11.93
C VAL A 85 -4.12 -11.15 -11.33
N ASP A 86 -5.01 -10.62 -12.18
CA ASP A 86 -6.19 -9.87 -11.75
C ASP A 86 -7.07 -10.77 -10.84
N PRO A 87 -7.47 -10.31 -9.63
CA PRO A 87 -8.36 -11.04 -8.73
C PRO A 87 -9.67 -11.58 -9.33
N ILE A 88 -10.21 -10.94 -10.38
CA ILE A 88 -11.39 -11.36 -11.13
C ILE A 88 -11.07 -12.60 -11.99
N THR A 89 -9.86 -12.67 -12.52
CA THR A 89 -9.36 -13.78 -13.38
C THR A 89 -8.59 -14.86 -12.61
N ALA A 90 -8.34 -14.64 -11.33
CA ALA A 90 -7.64 -15.59 -10.47
C ALA A 90 -8.43 -16.92 -10.37
N PRO A 91 -7.75 -18.08 -10.29
CA PRO A 91 -8.43 -19.37 -10.25
C PRO A 91 -9.46 -19.46 -9.10
N ASP A 92 -10.68 -19.90 -9.41
CA ASP A 92 -11.73 -20.12 -8.38
C ASP A 92 -11.39 -21.26 -7.41
N LYS A 93 -10.45 -22.15 -7.80
CA LYS A 93 -9.94 -23.19 -6.91
C LYS A 93 -8.79 -22.62 -6.05
N PRO A 94 -8.91 -22.60 -4.71
CA PRO A 94 -7.85 -22.13 -3.84
C PRO A 94 -6.62 -23.03 -3.94
N THR A 95 -5.43 -22.42 -3.96
CA THR A 95 -4.15 -23.13 -4.00
C THR A 95 -3.56 -23.21 -2.60
N PRO A 96 -3.52 -24.40 -1.97
CA PRO A 96 -2.84 -24.59 -0.70
C PRO A 96 -1.32 -24.62 -0.88
N PHE A 97 -0.60 -23.96 0.03
CA PHE A 97 0.86 -24.02 0.14
C PHE A 97 1.28 -23.88 1.60
N THR A 98 2.51 -24.29 1.91
CA THR A 98 3.07 -24.24 3.26
C THR A 98 4.41 -23.52 3.26
N VAL A 99 4.65 -22.69 4.28
CA VAL A 99 5.89 -21.90 4.45
C VAL A 99 6.53 -22.25 5.79
N HIS A 100 7.85 -22.49 5.78
CA HIS A 100 8.57 -23.00 6.94
C HIS A 100 9.59 -21.99 7.43
N PHE A 101 9.64 -21.84 8.75
CA PHE A 101 10.37 -20.77 9.41
C PHE A 101 11.46 -21.34 10.32
N ALA A 102 12.71 -20.91 10.13
CA ALA A 102 13.78 -21.14 11.08
C ALA A 102 14.09 -19.82 11.79
N LYS A 103 13.91 -19.77 13.11
CA LYS A 103 14.14 -18.56 13.94
C LYS A 103 13.43 -17.30 13.40
N GLY A 104 12.22 -17.46 12.85
CA GLY A 104 11.41 -16.38 12.29
C GLY A 104 11.71 -15.99 10.84
N VAL A 105 12.70 -16.60 10.18
CA VAL A 105 13.02 -16.38 8.76
C VAL A 105 12.39 -17.50 7.92
N PRO A 106 11.66 -17.20 6.82
CA PRO A 106 11.18 -18.22 5.90
C PRO A 106 12.37 -18.83 5.14
N VAL A 107 12.60 -20.15 5.31
CA VAL A 107 13.79 -20.84 4.78
C VAL A 107 13.50 -21.91 3.74
N LYS A 108 12.29 -22.46 3.69
CA LYS A 108 11.95 -23.58 2.79
C LYS A 108 10.44 -23.76 2.59
N LEU A 109 10.09 -24.54 1.57
CA LEU A 109 8.92 -25.43 1.55
C LEU A 109 9.36 -26.80 2.12
N GLU A 110 8.66 -27.31 3.15
CA GLU A 110 8.89 -28.51 4.00
C GLU A 110 10.27 -28.61 4.68
N VAL A 111 10.53 -28.73 5.99
CA VAL A 111 9.83 -28.86 7.30
C VAL A 111 10.82 -28.18 8.30
N ASP A 112 10.47 -27.45 9.38
CA ASP A 112 9.69 -27.84 10.56
C ASP A 112 8.53 -26.88 10.89
N GLY A 113 7.40 -27.44 11.34
CA GLY A 113 6.11 -26.74 11.49
C GLY A 113 5.39 -26.44 10.16
N LYS A 114 4.05 -26.49 10.14
CA LYS A 114 3.19 -26.32 8.96
C LYS A 114 2.09 -25.29 9.22
N VAL A 115 1.89 -24.40 8.24
CA VAL A 115 0.71 -23.51 8.16
C VAL A 115 0.04 -23.78 6.82
N ASP A 116 -1.25 -24.10 6.84
CA ASP A 116 -2.06 -24.23 5.64
C ASP A 116 -2.67 -22.87 5.30
N LEU A 117 -2.36 -22.36 4.11
CA LEU A 117 -2.91 -21.12 3.58
C LEU A 117 -3.82 -21.38 2.37
N VAL A 118 -4.81 -20.50 2.18
CA VAL A 118 -5.67 -20.43 1.01
C VAL A 118 -5.48 -19.08 0.33
N ALA A 119 -4.98 -19.08 -0.90
CA ALA A 119 -5.00 -17.91 -1.76
C ALA A 119 -6.30 -17.89 -2.57
N TYR A 120 -7.08 -16.79 -2.49
CA TYR A 120 -8.33 -16.61 -3.23
C TYR A 120 -8.61 -15.12 -3.48
N LYS A 121 -8.87 -14.76 -4.75
CA LYS A 121 -9.24 -13.41 -5.23
C LYS A 121 -8.41 -12.27 -4.60
N GLY A 122 -7.08 -12.40 -4.69
CA GLY A 122 -6.11 -11.41 -4.19
C GLY A 122 -5.80 -11.50 -2.69
N CYS A 123 -6.60 -12.23 -1.91
CA CYS A 123 -6.40 -12.42 -0.48
C CYS A 123 -5.67 -13.74 -0.16
N ALA A 124 -4.97 -13.78 0.98
CA ALA A 124 -4.39 -14.98 1.56
C ALA A 124 -4.96 -15.21 2.97
N TYR A 125 -5.55 -16.38 3.21
CA TYR A 125 -6.21 -16.76 4.45
C TYR A 125 -5.44 -17.91 5.11
N VAL A 126 -5.19 -17.83 6.42
CA VAL A 126 -4.70 -18.98 7.19
C VAL A 126 -5.89 -19.86 7.54
N VAL A 127 -5.84 -21.14 7.16
CA VAL A 127 -6.93 -22.10 7.40
C VAL A 127 -6.55 -23.22 8.37
N GLY A 128 -5.25 -23.44 8.61
CA GLY A 128 -4.77 -24.46 9.54
C GLY A 128 -3.33 -24.22 9.98
N ARG A 129 -2.94 -24.85 11.09
CA ARG A 129 -1.57 -24.88 11.58
C ARG A 129 -1.30 -26.19 12.33
N SER A 130 -0.10 -26.73 12.20
CA SER A 130 0.40 -27.86 12.99
C SER A 130 1.92 -27.73 13.21
N SER A 131 2.46 -28.36 14.25
CA SER A 131 3.89 -28.35 14.52
C SER A 131 4.26 -29.49 15.46
N GLU A 132 5.31 -30.22 15.14
CA GLU A 132 5.85 -31.31 15.98
C GLU A 132 6.79 -30.77 17.09
N THR A 133 7.20 -29.50 16.98
CA THR A 133 8.13 -28.82 17.90
C THR A 133 7.45 -27.81 18.83
N SER A 134 6.33 -27.22 18.41
CA SER A 134 5.59 -26.21 19.18
C SER A 134 4.45 -26.83 19.99
N ASN A 135 4.80 -27.62 21.01
CA ASN A 135 3.86 -28.27 21.94
C ASN A 135 3.24 -27.29 22.98
N LEU A 136 2.95 -26.06 22.55
CA LEU A 136 2.33 -25.00 23.37
C LEU A 136 0.81 -24.94 23.24
N TYR A 137 0.25 -25.64 22.25
CA TYR A 137 -1.18 -25.88 22.14
C TYR A 137 -1.45 -27.32 22.54
N SER A 138 -2.37 -27.51 23.49
CA SER A 138 -2.91 -28.81 23.87
C SER A 138 -4.40 -28.81 23.56
N GLU A 139 -4.85 -29.83 22.81
CA GLU A 139 -6.27 -30.04 22.52
C GLU A 139 -7.01 -30.41 23.81
N ASP A 140 -6.43 -31.30 24.64
CA ASP A 140 -7.00 -31.73 25.93
C ASP A 140 -7.18 -30.57 26.92
N GLU A 141 -6.25 -29.60 26.96
CA GLU A 141 -6.37 -28.42 27.84
C GLU A 141 -7.29 -27.33 27.26
N SER A 142 -7.68 -27.44 25.98
CA SER A 142 -8.54 -26.48 25.29
C SER A 142 -9.97 -26.99 25.06
N SER A 143 -10.19 -28.30 25.19
CA SER A 143 -11.46 -28.96 24.92
C SER A 143 -12.41 -28.89 26.11
N MET A 144 -13.71 -28.96 25.81
CA MET A 144 -14.79 -29.12 26.79
C MET A 144 -15.31 -30.57 26.85
N ASP A 145 -14.85 -31.43 25.94
CA ASP A 145 -15.28 -32.82 25.81
C ASP A 145 -14.40 -33.81 26.61
N THR A 146 -13.20 -33.37 27.02
CA THR A 146 -12.24 -34.13 27.85
C THR A 146 -12.26 -33.64 29.29
N LEU A 147 -12.19 -34.56 30.25
CA LEU A 147 -12.15 -34.25 31.70
C LEU A 147 -10.76 -34.44 32.34
N ASP A 148 -9.82 -35.07 31.63
CA ASP A 148 -8.45 -35.32 32.09
C ASP A 148 -7.55 -34.09 31.84
N MET A 149 -7.91 -32.96 32.47
CA MET A 149 -7.15 -31.71 32.41
C MET A 149 -6.15 -31.60 33.56
N ASN A 150 -4.96 -31.02 33.32
CA ASN A 150 -3.97 -30.70 34.36
C ASN A 150 -4.36 -29.53 35.29
N TRP A 151 -5.59 -29.03 35.20
CA TRP A 151 -6.06 -27.84 35.91
C TRP A 151 -7.57 -27.97 36.21
N THR A 152 -8.10 -27.25 37.21
CA THR A 152 -9.52 -27.30 37.56
C THR A 152 -10.19 -25.93 37.46
N PRO A 153 -11.44 -25.80 36.96
CA PRO A 153 -12.16 -24.53 36.86
C PRO A 153 -12.07 -23.63 38.11
N GLN A 154 -12.06 -24.24 39.29
CA GLN A 154 -11.93 -23.57 40.59
C GLN A 154 -10.66 -22.72 40.72
N ASP A 155 -9.54 -23.13 40.11
CA ASP A 155 -8.25 -22.41 40.19
C ASP A 155 -8.32 -21.01 39.55
N THR A 156 -9.22 -20.78 38.58
CA THR A 156 -9.43 -19.44 38.00
C THR A 156 -10.05 -18.47 39.00
N THR A 157 -10.78 -18.95 40.01
CA THR A 157 -11.41 -18.09 41.01
C THR A 157 -10.37 -17.27 41.76
N GLY A 158 -9.29 -17.92 42.21
CA GLY A 158 -8.16 -17.26 42.86
C GLY A 158 -7.39 -16.35 41.90
N PHE A 159 -7.13 -16.81 40.68
CA PHE A 159 -6.42 -16.04 39.65
C PHE A 159 -7.15 -14.74 39.28
N ILE A 160 -8.45 -14.83 38.97
CA ILE A 160 -9.31 -13.69 38.63
C ILE A 160 -9.40 -12.72 39.81
N ALA A 161 -9.61 -13.23 41.03
CA ALA A 161 -9.67 -12.39 42.22
C ALA A 161 -8.37 -11.59 42.40
N ILE A 162 -7.21 -12.24 42.39
CA ILE A 162 -5.90 -11.60 42.61
C ILE A 162 -5.57 -10.58 41.51
N GLN A 163 -5.75 -10.95 40.23
CA GLN A 163 -5.50 -10.03 39.11
C GLN A 163 -6.49 -8.84 39.10
N GLY A 164 -7.71 -9.05 39.61
CA GLY A 164 -8.75 -8.05 39.73
C GLY A 164 -8.49 -6.97 40.78
N ILE A 165 -7.76 -7.26 41.86
CA ILE A 165 -7.55 -6.35 43.02
C ILE A 165 -7.15 -4.94 42.58
N ARG A 166 -6.14 -4.82 41.69
CA ARG A 166 -5.63 -3.52 41.23
C ARG A 166 -6.67 -2.70 40.45
N VAL A 167 -7.53 -3.38 39.68
CA VAL A 167 -8.56 -2.75 38.86
C VAL A 167 -9.75 -2.35 39.73
N GLN A 168 -10.15 -3.20 40.68
CA GLN A 168 -11.17 -2.90 41.68
C GLN A 168 -10.78 -1.69 42.52
N LYS A 169 -9.56 -1.65 43.08
CA LYS A 169 -9.05 -0.53 43.88
C LYS A 169 -8.95 0.78 43.09
N TYR A 170 -8.62 0.71 41.79
CA TYR A 170 -8.65 1.85 40.88
C TYR A 170 -10.10 2.35 40.63
N GLY A 171 -11.04 1.43 40.45
CA GLY A 171 -12.47 1.73 40.30
C GLY A 171 -13.08 2.35 41.56
N GLU A 172 -12.84 1.77 42.73
CA GLU A 172 -13.25 2.32 44.04
C GLU A 172 -12.76 3.77 44.22
N ARG A 173 -11.50 4.06 43.84
CA ARG A 173 -10.95 5.42 43.88
C ARG A 173 -11.71 6.35 42.92
N LYS A 174 -11.91 5.96 41.66
CA LYS A 174 -12.68 6.77 40.70
C LYS A 174 -14.09 7.08 41.18
N ILE A 175 -14.81 6.09 41.72
CA ILE A 175 -16.15 6.28 42.30
C ILE A 175 -16.11 7.30 43.44
N LYS A 176 -15.12 7.18 44.34
CA LYS A 176 -14.93 8.13 45.45
C LYS A 176 -14.63 9.55 44.97
N ASP A 177 -13.83 9.68 43.91
CA ASP A 177 -13.40 10.95 43.34
C ASP A 177 -14.45 11.55 42.37
N GLY A 178 -15.59 10.88 42.18
CA GLY A 178 -16.68 11.30 41.28
C GLY A 178 -16.39 11.13 39.79
N GLU A 179 -15.32 10.42 39.43
CA GLU A 179 -14.91 10.19 38.05
C GLU A 179 -15.68 9.03 37.41
N PRO A 180 -16.08 9.15 36.12
CA PRO A 180 -16.70 8.05 35.40
C PRO A 180 -15.72 6.88 35.21
N LEU A 181 -16.26 5.65 35.32
CA LEU A 181 -15.52 4.39 35.17
C LEU A 181 -15.27 4.03 33.70
N THR A 182 -16.18 4.41 32.82
CA THR A 182 -16.06 4.27 31.36
C THR A 182 -15.83 5.64 30.72
N ARG A 183 -15.26 5.65 29.51
CA ARG A 183 -15.41 6.80 28.61
C ARG A 183 -16.78 6.68 27.93
N ALA A 184 -17.49 7.80 27.82
CA ALA A 184 -18.63 7.94 26.93
C ALA A 184 -18.14 8.10 25.48
#